data_AF-W0EGA6-F1
#
_entry.id   AF-W0EGA6-F1
#
_cell.length_a   1.000
_cell.length_b   1.000
_cell.length_c   1.000
_cell.angle_alpha   90.00
_cell.angle_beta   90.00
_cell.angle_gamma   90.00
#
_symmetry.space_group_name_H-M   'P 1'
#
loop_
_entity.id
_entity.type
_entity.pdbx_description
1 polymer ?
#
loop_
_entity_poly.entity_id
_entity_poly.type
_entity_poly.pdbx_seq_one_letter_code
_entity_poly.pdbx_strand_id
1 'polypeptide(L)'
;MEVRPCKITLIDLHHSAGHEKNTEEIRQYHKNIRGYGDIGYSAVIESDGTVGKGRDTYYSGAHDPGLAPDGSRFTMNQRAYSICHIGNFQSPNADKMTDVQFNSSVKHCVEKCKELGIIPSKATIKEHKDQFATACPGDNFPYDRYVKEVTNLYNGDDLHMERVVLLNTPEPKDMILVKEYFDYTSVCPIFFRVNGNQAPEEVFKANELVIIGGADVPNHPNRKYFSGASWFGTVAKVGQNIGQN
;
A
#
# COMPACT_ATOMS: atom_id res chain seq x y z
N MET A 1 13.57 -0.88 26.51
CA MET A 1 13.68 -1.52 25.18
C MET A 1 15.16 -1.78 24.92
N GLU A 2 15.50 -2.80 24.12
CA GLU A 2 16.89 -3.06 23.72
C GLU A 2 17.38 -1.96 22.77
N VAL A 3 18.54 -1.37 23.03
CA VAL A 3 19.22 -0.46 22.07
C VAL A 3 19.75 -1.29 20.92
N ARG A 4 19.53 -0.87 19.67
CA ARG A 4 19.83 -1.69 18.50
C ARG A 4 21.35 -1.96 18.39
N PRO A 5 21.81 -3.22 18.41
CA PRO A 5 23.23 -3.55 18.47
C PRO A 5 23.96 -3.54 17.13
N CYS A 6 23.24 -3.32 16.02
CA CYS A 6 23.77 -3.39 14.66
C CYS A 6 23.09 -2.39 13.72
N LYS A 7 23.74 -2.11 12.57
CA LYS A 7 23.09 -1.35 11.49
C LYS A 7 21.90 -2.13 10.93
N ILE A 8 20.87 -1.41 10.52
CA ILE A 8 19.79 -1.98 9.71
C ILE A 8 20.33 -2.19 8.29
N THR A 9 20.08 -3.37 7.71
CA THR A 9 20.44 -3.69 6.31
C THR A 9 19.35 -4.45 5.57
N LEU A 10 18.21 -4.70 6.22
CA LEU A 10 17.09 -5.46 5.69
C LEU A 10 15.77 -4.69 5.88
N ILE A 11 14.79 -4.97 5.03
CA ILE A 11 13.38 -4.62 5.20
C ILE A 11 12.62 -5.90 5.50
N ASP A 12 11.67 -5.84 6.42
CA ASP A 12 10.87 -6.97 6.87
C ASP A 12 9.38 -6.64 6.76
N LEU A 13 8.64 -7.43 5.99
CA LEU A 13 7.25 -7.13 5.60
C LEU A 13 6.25 -7.95 6.42
N HIS A 14 5.33 -7.23 7.06
CA HIS A 14 4.32 -7.78 7.97
C HIS A 14 2.91 -7.38 7.56
N HIS A 15 1.93 -8.18 7.99
CA HIS A 15 0.55 -7.77 8.17
C HIS A 15 0.20 -7.66 9.66
N SER A 16 -0.89 -6.99 10.02
CA SER A 16 -1.37 -7.01 11.41
C SER A 16 -2.17 -8.28 11.75
N ALA A 17 -2.70 -8.97 10.74
CA ALA A 17 -3.69 -10.05 10.86
C ALA A 17 -5.01 -9.60 11.51
N GLY A 18 -5.31 -8.30 11.47
CA GLY A 18 -6.51 -7.70 12.05
C GLY A 18 -6.95 -6.44 11.31
N HIS A 19 -8.05 -5.86 11.79
CA HIS A 19 -8.69 -4.66 11.24
C HIS A 19 -8.55 -3.48 12.20
N GLU A 20 -7.34 -3.27 12.74
CA GLU A 20 -7.06 -2.12 13.61
C GLU A 20 -7.36 -0.81 12.88
N LYS A 21 -7.93 0.16 13.60
CA LYS A 21 -8.31 1.45 13.03
C LYS A 21 -7.09 2.24 12.55
N ASN A 22 -5.97 2.15 13.26
CA ASN A 22 -4.74 2.88 13.00
C ASN A 22 -3.54 2.32 13.78
N THR A 23 -2.38 2.91 13.54
CA THR A 23 -1.09 2.61 14.18
C THR A 23 -1.11 2.71 15.70
N GLU A 24 -1.90 3.63 16.27
CA GLU A 24 -1.95 3.82 17.72
C GLU A 24 -2.70 2.68 18.42
N GLU A 25 -3.73 2.09 17.78
CA GLU A 25 -4.40 0.90 18.32
C GLU A 25 -3.43 -0.30 18.42
N ILE A 26 -2.63 -0.54 17.38
CA ILE A 26 -1.55 -1.55 17.42
C ILE A 26 -0.56 -1.22 18.55
N ARG A 27 -0.13 0.05 18.68
CA ARG A 27 0.76 0.47 19.79
C ARG A 27 0.17 0.17 21.16
N GLN A 28 -1.10 0.49 21.38
CA GLN A 28 -1.78 0.22 22.65
C GLN A 28 -1.91 -1.28 22.92
N TYR A 29 -2.23 -2.10 21.92
CA TYR A 29 -2.25 -3.56 22.07
C TYR A 29 -0.86 -4.12 22.42
N HIS A 30 0.19 -3.71 21.69
CA HIS A 30 1.56 -4.16 21.95
C HIS A 30 2.06 -3.77 23.35
N LYS A 31 1.72 -2.56 23.83
CA LYS A 31 2.12 -2.10 25.17
C LYS A 31 1.29 -2.76 26.29
N ASN A 32 -0.03 -2.71 26.18
CA ASN A 32 -0.93 -3.04 27.29
C ASN A 32 -1.24 -4.54 27.37
N ILE A 33 -1.18 -5.27 26.25
CA ILE A 33 -1.51 -6.70 26.19
C ILE A 33 -0.26 -7.56 25.98
N ARG A 34 0.67 -7.16 25.10
CA ARG A 34 1.93 -7.90 24.88
C ARG A 34 3.07 -7.51 25.82
N GLY A 35 2.91 -6.45 26.61
CA GLY A 35 3.92 -5.99 27.58
C GLY A 35 5.18 -5.37 26.95
N TYR A 36 5.11 -4.95 25.69
CA TYR A 36 6.26 -4.35 25.01
C TYR A 36 6.45 -2.89 25.44
N GLY A 37 7.69 -2.39 25.37
CA GLY A 37 7.98 -0.98 25.70
C GLY A 37 7.37 0.03 24.72
N ASP A 38 7.11 -0.40 23.49
CA ASP A 38 6.43 0.33 22.41
C ASP A 38 5.88 -0.69 21.39
N ILE A 39 5.17 -0.23 20.37
CA ILE A 39 4.80 -1.01 19.17
C ILE A 39 5.97 -1.83 18.64
N GLY A 40 5.69 -3.02 18.10
CA GLY A 40 6.73 -3.95 17.63
C GLY A 40 7.43 -3.49 16.35
N TYR A 41 6.70 -2.78 15.49
CA TYR A 41 7.10 -2.43 14.13
C TYR A 41 7.77 -1.05 14.04
N SER A 42 8.71 -0.86 13.10
CA SER A 42 9.30 0.45 12.79
C SER A 42 8.33 1.40 12.05
N ALA A 43 7.46 0.87 11.19
CA ALA A 43 6.36 1.61 10.57
C ALA A 43 5.12 0.72 10.40
N VAL A 44 3.96 1.38 10.32
CA VAL A 44 2.67 0.77 9.99
C VAL A 44 2.07 1.54 8.81
N ILE A 45 1.49 0.82 7.85
CA ILE A 45 0.77 1.40 6.71
C ILE A 45 -0.71 1.10 6.88
N GLU A 46 -1.48 2.15 7.11
CA GLU A 46 -2.91 2.09 7.35
C GLU A 46 -3.66 1.90 6.00
N SER A 47 -4.91 1.44 6.03
CA SER A 47 -5.67 1.08 4.83
C SER A 47 -5.98 2.26 3.90
N ASP A 48 -5.94 3.49 4.44
CA ASP A 48 -6.04 4.76 3.70
C ASP A 48 -4.69 5.28 3.15
N GLY A 49 -3.60 4.53 3.38
CA GLY A 49 -2.25 4.88 2.93
C GLY A 49 -1.48 5.78 3.87
N THR A 50 -2.00 6.09 5.07
CA THR A 50 -1.26 6.78 6.12
C THR A 50 -0.04 5.96 6.56
N VAL A 51 1.13 6.58 6.57
CA VAL A 51 2.38 5.99 7.07
C VAL A 51 2.56 6.36 8.54
N GLY A 52 2.13 5.47 9.43
CA GLY A 52 2.26 5.65 10.87
C GLY A 52 3.68 5.40 11.38
N LYS A 53 4.20 6.35 12.18
CA LYS A 53 5.49 6.19 12.86
C LYS A 53 5.38 5.13 13.97
N GLY A 54 6.10 4.03 13.79
CA GLY A 54 6.24 2.97 14.77
C GLY A 54 7.38 3.23 15.78
N ARG A 55 8.09 2.17 16.15
CA ARG A 55 9.23 2.19 17.07
C ARG A 55 10.43 2.89 16.44
N ASP A 56 11.10 3.72 17.24
CA ASP A 56 12.32 4.40 16.83
C ASP A 56 13.46 3.43 16.48
N THR A 57 14.17 3.69 15.38
CA THR A 57 15.22 2.80 14.83
C THR A 57 16.45 2.69 15.74
N TYR A 58 16.63 3.61 16.69
CA TYR A 58 17.61 3.50 17.77
C TYR A 58 17.41 2.25 18.65
N TYR A 59 16.18 1.72 18.72
CA TYR A 59 15.88 0.49 19.45
C TYR A 59 15.65 -0.70 18.49
N SER A 60 15.92 -1.91 18.97
CA SER A 60 15.50 -3.14 18.30
C SER A 60 13.98 -3.23 18.22
N GLY A 61 13.47 -3.86 17.17
CA GLY A 61 12.05 -4.18 16.99
C GLY A 61 11.52 -5.21 18.00
N ALA A 62 10.24 -5.52 17.87
CA ALA A 62 9.60 -6.70 18.46
C ALA A 62 8.54 -7.23 17.47
N HIS A 63 8.98 -7.46 16.24
CA HIS A 63 8.21 -7.92 15.08
C HIS A 63 8.60 -9.35 14.66
N ASP A 64 9.89 -9.66 14.62
CA ASP A 64 10.42 -10.95 14.13
C ASP A 64 11.66 -11.41 14.93
N PRO A 65 11.55 -12.49 15.75
CA PRO A 65 12.66 -13.06 16.51
C PRO A 65 13.53 -14.05 15.70
N GLY A 66 13.20 -14.32 14.44
CA GLY A 66 13.98 -15.14 13.52
C GLY A 66 15.38 -14.59 13.28
N LEU A 67 16.33 -15.47 12.92
CA LEU A 67 17.69 -15.07 12.59
C LEU A 67 17.73 -14.31 11.25
N ALA A 68 18.62 -13.32 11.13
CA ALA A 68 18.79 -12.60 9.88
C ALA A 68 19.50 -13.47 8.82
N PRO A 69 19.06 -13.47 7.55
CA PRO A 69 19.60 -14.30 6.47
C PRO A 69 20.92 -13.76 5.88
N ASP A 70 21.73 -13.05 6.67
CA ASP A 70 23.00 -12.45 6.27
C ASP A 70 24.24 -13.13 6.91
N GLY A 71 24.03 -14.25 7.60
CA GLY A 71 25.08 -15.00 8.30
C GLY A 71 25.55 -14.34 9.61
N SER A 72 24.92 -13.22 10.04
CA SER A 72 25.19 -12.62 11.33
C SER A 72 24.49 -13.37 12.47
N ARG A 73 24.87 -13.06 13.71
CA ARG A 73 24.22 -13.57 14.94
C ARG A 73 22.97 -12.79 15.35
N PHE A 74 22.51 -11.85 14.51
CA PHE A 74 21.42 -10.93 14.85
C PHE A 74 20.08 -11.47 14.39
N THR A 75 19.04 -11.09 15.10
CA THR A 75 17.64 -11.38 14.71
C THR A 75 17.11 -10.31 13.75
N MET A 76 16.02 -10.61 13.07
CA MET A 76 15.32 -9.64 12.21
C MET A 76 14.88 -8.39 12.99
N ASN A 77 14.43 -8.54 14.25
CA ASN A 77 14.23 -7.44 15.21
C ASN A 77 15.39 -6.44 15.29
N GLN A 78 16.63 -6.93 15.23
CA GLN A 78 17.84 -6.12 15.34
C GLN A 78 18.33 -5.65 13.96
N ARG A 79 18.17 -6.48 12.92
CA ARG A 79 18.79 -6.30 11.60
C ARG A 79 17.90 -5.62 10.55
N ALA A 80 16.59 -5.65 10.73
CA ALA A 80 15.62 -5.13 9.77
C ALA A 80 14.89 -3.86 10.25
N TYR A 81 14.37 -3.11 9.27
CA TYR A 81 13.31 -2.11 9.43
C TYR A 81 11.99 -2.76 9.02
N SER A 82 11.07 -2.94 9.95
CA SER A 82 9.82 -3.65 9.66
C SER A 82 8.72 -2.69 9.18
N ILE A 83 8.03 -3.06 8.10
CA ILE A 83 6.86 -2.36 7.58
C ILE A 83 5.65 -3.28 7.74
N CYS A 84 4.77 -2.95 8.68
CA CYS A 84 3.52 -3.66 8.90
C CYS A 84 2.38 -3.00 8.12
N HIS A 85 1.45 -3.80 7.60
CA HIS A 85 0.29 -3.35 6.85
C HIS A 85 -0.97 -3.77 7.60
N ILE A 86 -1.84 -2.82 7.92
CA ILE A 86 -3.12 -3.15 8.56
C ILE A 86 -3.97 -4.00 7.62
N GLY A 87 -4.47 -5.13 8.12
CA GLY A 87 -5.24 -6.11 7.37
C GLY A 87 -4.77 -7.55 7.61
N ASN A 88 -5.57 -8.49 7.14
CA ASN A 88 -5.31 -9.91 7.11
C ASN A 88 -5.28 -10.44 5.66
N PHE A 89 -4.10 -10.55 5.06
CA PHE A 89 -3.94 -11.07 3.70
C PHE A 89 -3.86 -12.61 3.62
N GLN A 90 -4.20 -13.34 4.68
CA GLN A 90 -4.13 -14.80 4.72
C GLN A 90 -5.39 -15.48 4.15
N SER A 91 -5.19 -16.41 3.23
CA SER A 91 -6.26 -17.25 2.65
C SER A 91 -6.97 -18.11 3.72
N PRO A 92 -8.27 -18.43 3.54
CA PRO A 92 -9.13 -18.14 2.38
C PRO A 92 -9.87 -16.79 2.45
N ASN A 93 -9.98 -16.19 3.63
CA ASN A 93 -10.74 -14.95 3.86
C ASN A 93 -9.80 -13.75 3.94
N ALA A 94 -9.00 -13.56 2.88
CA ALA A 94 -8.03 -12.48 2.82
C ALA A 94 -8.68 -11.14 2.46
N ASP A 95 -8.28 -10.09 3.17
CA ASP A 95 -8.54 -8.71 2.74
C ASP A 95 -7.81 -8.44 1.41
N LYS A 96 -8.35 -7.52 0.59
CA LYS A 96 -7.59 -6.95 -0.52
C LYS A 96 -6.80 -5.74 -0.02
N MET A 97 -5.48 -5.76 -0.19
CA MET A 97 -4.64 -4.56 0.01
C MET A 97 -5.09 -3.45 -0.94
N THR A 98 -5.32 -2.25 -0.40
CA THR A 98 -5.78 -1.10 -1.18
C THR A 98 -4.64 -0.54 -2.05
N ASP A 99 -4.98 0.05 -3.21
CA ASP A 99 -3.96 0.60 -4.12
C ASP A 99 -3.13 1.70 -3.43
N VAL A 100 -3.76 2.53 -2.58
CA VAL A 100 -3.04 3.53 -1.77
C VAL A 100 -2.14 2.90 -0.71
N GLN A 101 -2.57 1.83 -0.03
CA GLN A 101 -1.77 1.19 1.03
C GLN A 101 -0.53 0.56 0.41
N PHE A 102 -0.69 -0.10 -0.74
CA PHE A 102 0.43 -0.60 -1.55
C PHE A 102 1.36 0.54 -1.97
N ASN A 103 0.84 1.60 -2.60
CA ASN A 103 1.63 2.70 -3.16
C ASN A 103 2.38 3.51 -2.08
N SER A 104 1.72 3.84 -0.96
CA SER A 104 2.36 4.50 0.20
C SER A 104 3.44 3.63 0.81
N SER A 105 3.20 2.32 0.93
CA SER A 105 4.19 1.38 1.45
C SER A 105 5.42 1.27 0.55
N VAL A 106 5.22 1.12 -0.76
CA VAL A 106 6.33 1.08 -1.74
C VAL A 106 7.16 2.36 -1.67
N LYS A 107 6.51 3.54 -1.66
CA LYS A 107 7.19 4.83 -1.53
C LYS A 107 8.00 4.92 -0.23
N HIS A 108 7.40 4.59 0.91
CA HIS A 108 8.08 4.59 2.22
C HIS A 108 9.25 3.60 2.26
N CYS A 109 9.10 2.42 1.65
CA CYS A 109 10.17 1.45 1.53
C CYS A 109 11.34 1.98 0.69
N VAL A 110 11.09 2.68 -0.42
CA VAL A 110 12.13 3.34 -1.22
C VAL A 110 12.83 4.43 -0.43
N GLU A 111 12.10 5.28 0.30
CA GLU A 111 12.66 6.32 1.15
C GLU A 111 13.57 5.72 2.23
N LYS A 112 13.14 4.65 2.91
CA LYS A 112 13.96 3.95 3.92
C LYS A 112 15.12 3.17 3.33
N CYS A 113 14.99 2.59 2.14
CA CYS A 113 16.11 1.99 1.42
C CYS A 113 17.19 3.05 1.11
N LYS A 114 16.80 4.24 0.66
CA LYS A 114 17.73 5.36 0.37
C LYS A 114 18.37 5.91 1.65
N GLU A 115 17.60 6.10 2.73
CA GLU A 115 18.08 6.58 4.04
C GLU A 115 19.07 5.60 4.71
N LEU A 116 18.81 4.29 4.62
CA LEU A 116 19.60 3.25 5.30
C LEU A 116 20.72 2.67 4.42
N GLY A 117 20.80 3.05 3.15
CA GLY A 117 21.79 2.52 2.19
C GLY A 117 21.51 1.06 1.77
N ILE A 118 20.25 0.65 1.74
CA ILE A 118 19.81 -0.69 1.34
C ILE A 118 19.50 -0.66 -0.16
N ILE A 119 20.08 -1.59 -0.92
CA ILE A 119 19.71 -1.84 -2.31
C ILE A 119 18.50 -2.78 -2.31
N PRO A 120 17.33 -2.40 -2.84
CA PRO A 120 16.11 -3.22 -2.78
C PRO A 120 16.16 -4.43 -3.71
N SER A 121 15.85 -5.61 -3.17
CA SER A 121 15.80 -6.90 -3.86
C SER A 121 15.12 -7.96 -2.98
N LYS A 122 14.83 -9.15 -3.51
CA LYS A 122 14.39 -10.32 -2.71
C LYS A 122 15.45 -10.82 -1.71
N ALA A 123 16.69 -10.32 -1.76
CA ALA A 123 17.74 -10.63 -0.79
C ALA A 123 17.69 -9.70 0.43
N THR A 124 17.21 -8.46 0.26
CA THR A 124 17.23 -7.39 1.27
C THR A 124 15.85 -7.03 1.80
N ILE A 125 14.80 -7.26 1.02
CA ILE A 125 13.40 -7.19 1.44
C ILE A 125 12.95 -8.63 1.69
N LYS A 126 12.35 -8.89 2.85
CA LYS A 126 11.92 -10.22 3.31
C LYS A 126 10.48 -10.22 3.76
N GLU A 127 9.84 -11.37 3.65
CA GLU A 127 8.58 -11.67 4.33
C GLU A 127 8.89 -12.24 5.73
N HIS A 128 8.08 -11.94 6.75
CA HIS A 128 8.27 -12.47 8.11
C HIS A 128 8.34 -14.02 8.12
N LYS A 129 7.51 -14.69 7.30
CA LYS A 129 7.55 -16.16 7.10
C LYS A 129 8.87 -16.70 6.53
N ASP A 130 9.74 -15.86 5.95
CA ASP A 130 11.05 -16.28 5.45
C ASP A 130 12.01 -16.65 6.59
N GLN A 131 11.87 -15.99 7.76
CA GLN A 131 12.82 -16.13 8.90
C GLN A 131 12.17 -16.69 10.16
N PHE A 132 10.83 -16.72 10.25
CA PHE A 132 10.10 -17.25 11.39
C PHE A 132 8.91 -18.12 11.00
N ALA A 133 8.50 -19.04 11.87
CA ALA A 133 7.38 -19.96 11.63
C ALA A 133 6.03 -19.24 11.82
N THR A 134 5.59 -18.54 10.78
CA THR A 134 4.36 -17.74 10.75
C THR A 134 3.71 -17.75 9.36
N ALA A 135 2.42 -17.39 9.28
CA ALA A 135 1.74 -17.12 8.02
C ALA A 135 2.00 -15.68 7.51
N CYS A 136 2.46 -14.78 8.38
CA CYS A 136 2.67 -13.36 8.07
C CYS A 136 3.71 -13.15 6.94
N PRO A 137 3.47 -12.28 5.94
CA PRO A 137 2.38 -11.31 5.79
C PRO A 137 1.11 -11.82 5.08
N GLY A 138 0.95 -13.14 4.93
CA GLY A 138 -0.23 -13.79 4.35
C GLY A 138 -0.09 -14.15 2.87
N ASP A 139 -0.73 -15.24 2.46
CA ASP A 139 -0.62 -15.79 1.09
C ASP A 139 -1.01 -14.81 -0.04
N ASN A 140 -1.89 -13.84 0.22
CA ASN A 140 -2.32 -12.84 -0.77
C ASN A 140 -1.57 -11.51 -0.65
N PHE A 141 -0.53 -11.42 0.19
CA PHE A 141 0.36 -10.26 0.19
C PHE A 141 1.09 -10.19 -1.16
N PRO A 142 1.07 -9.03 -1.87
CA PRO A 142 1.57 -8.93 -3.24
C PRO A 142 3.11 -8.82 -3.31
N TYR A 143 3.85 -9.71 -2.63
CA TYR A 143 5.30 -9.62 -2.39
C TYR A 143 6.14 -9.46 -3.66
N ASP A 144 5.92 -10.29 -4.68
CA ASP A 144 6.70 -10.25 -5.92
C ASP A 144 6.51 -8.93 -6.68
N ARG A 145 5.27 -8.40 -6.69
CA ARG A 145 4.98 -7.06 -7.21
C ARG A 145 5.61 -5.99 -6.33
N TYR A 146 5.51 -6.11 -5.01
CA TYR A 146 6.06 -5.16 -4.05
C TYR A 146 7.56 -4.95 -4.25
N VAL A 147 8.35 -6.03 -4.26
CA VAL A 147 9.80 -5.95 -4.48
C VAL A 147 10.12 -5.34 -5.84
N LYS A 148 9.39 -5.73 -6.90
CA LYS A 148 9.56 -5.16 -8.24
C LYS A 148 9.33 -3.64 -8.24
N GLU A 149 8.21 -3.16 -7.70
CA GLU A 149 7.88 -1.73 -7.73
C GLU A 149 8.77 -0.89 -6.82
N VAL A 150 9.22 -1.43 -5.67
CA VAL A 150 10.27 -0.79 -4.85
C VAL A 150 11.58 -0.69 -5.65
N THR A 151 11.99 -1.74 -6.36
CA THR A 151 13.22 -1.71 -7.17
C THR A 151 13.13 -0.69 -8.33
N ASN A 152 12.01 -0.65 -9.06
CA ASN A 152 11.76 0.32 -10.13
C ASN A 152 11.85 1.77 -9.59
N LEU A 153 11.03 2.10 -8.58
CA LEU A 153 10.96 3.45 -8.01
C LEU A 153 12.26 3.86 -7.29
N TYR A 154 13.03 2.91 -6.78
CA TYR A 154 14.36 3.18 -6.24
C TYR A 154 15.32 3.67 -7.33
N ASN A 155 15.31 3.03 -8.50
CA ASN A 155 16.15 3.33 -9.67
C ASN A 155 15.74 4.60 -10.42
N GLY A 156 14.57 5.16 -10.14
CA GLY A 156 14.07 6.41 -10.72
C GLY A 156 12.95 6.23 -11.76
N ASP A 157 12.42 5.02 -11.92
CA ASP A 157 11.21 4.79 -12.72
C ASP A 157 9.96 5.31 -11.98
N ASP A 158 8.89 5.59 -12.74
CA ASP A 158 7.59 5.91 -12.16
C ASP A 158 6.97 4.68 -11.47
N LEU A 159 6.20 4.92 -10.40
CA LEU A 159 5.44 3.89 -9.72
C LEU A 159 4.34 3.31 -10.65
N HIS A 160 4.29 1.99 -10.80
CA HIS A 160 3.22 1.33 -11.53
C HIS A 160 1.87 1.43 -10.80
N MET A 161 0.86 2.00 -11.48
CA MET A 161 -0.49 2.15 -10.94
C MET A 161 -1.40 1.00 -11.44
N GLU A 162 -2.01 0.25 -10.52
CA GLU A 162 -3.00 -0.78 -10.90
C GLU A 162 -4.25 -0.15 -11.50
N ARG A 163 -4.79 0.87 -10.84
CA ARG A 163 -6.00 1.60 -11.26
C ARG A 163 -5.84 3.09 -11.06
N VAL A 164 -6.41 3.85 -11.99
CA VAL A 164 -6.52 5.30 -11.91
C VAL A 164 -7.96 5.72 -12.23
N VAL A 165 -8.50 6.67 -11.47
CA VAL A 165 -9.78 7.32 -11.78
C VAL A 165 -9.53 8.71 -12.36
N LEU A 166 -10.02 8.95 -13.57
CA LEU A 166 -10.07 10.26 -14.21
C LEU A 166 -11.50 10.81 -14.12
N LEU A 167 -11.68 11.88 -13.34
CA LEU A 167 -12.90 12.68 -13.36
C LEU A 167 -12.81 13.68 -14.52
N ASN A 168 -13.43 13.35 -15.66
CA ASN A 168 -13.25 14.06 -16.93
C ASN A 168 -14.40 15.03 -17.24
N THR A 169 -14.88 15.76 -16.25
CA THR A 169 -16.14 16.53 -16.32
C THR A 169 -16.02 17.90 -15.65
N PRO A 170 -16.62 18.96 -16.22
CA PRO A 170 -16.71 20.26 -15.56
C PRO A 170 -17.75 20.29 -14.43
N GLU A 171 -18.63 19.28 -14.34
CA GLU A 171 -19.77 19.27 -13.42
C GLU A 171 -19.35 18.96 -11.98
N PRO A 172 -19.50 19.91 -11.02
CA PRO A 172 -19.08 19.69 -9.62
C PRO A 172 -19.84 18.57 -8.91
N LYS A 173 -20.98 18.12 -9.46
CA LYS A 173 -21.82 17.05 -8.90
C LYS A 173 -21.29 15.65 -9.20
N ASP A 174 -20.46 15.48 -10.23
CA ASP A 174 -19.82 14.18 -10.52
C ASP A 174 -18.72 13.84 -9.49
N MET A 175 -18.25 14.83 -8.71
CA MET A 175 -17.33 14.61 -7.57
C MET A 175 -17.86 13.59 -6.55
N ILE A 176 -19.18 13.51 -6.37
CA ILE A 176 -19.83 12.54 -5.47
C ILE A 176 -19.65 11.11 -5.99
N LEU A 177 -19.78 10.92 -7.31
CA LEU A 177 -19.61 9.61 -7.96
C LEU A 177 -18.17 9.11 -7.86
N VAL A 178 -17.18 10.02 -7.89
CA VAL A 178 -15.79 9.65 -7.62
C VAL A 178 -15.64 9.14 -6.20
N LYS A 179 -16.25 9.81 -5.21
CA LYS A 179 -16.20 9.35 -3.82
C LYS A 179 -16.85 7.97 -3.67
N GLU A 180 -18.04 7.77 -4.23
CA GLU A 180 -18.74 6.47 -4.20
C GLU A 180 -17.92 5.35 -4.88
N TYR A 181 -17.31 5.65 -6.03
CA TYR A 181 -16.48 4.70 -6.76
C TYR A 181 -15.17 4.37 -6.00
N PHE A 182 -14.58 5.36 -5.34
CA PHE A 182 -13.36 5.22 -4.53
C PHE A 182 -13.60 4.45 -3.24
N ASP A 183 -14.73 4.69 -2.56
CA ASP A 183 -15.21 3.90 -1.43
C ASP A 183 -15.44 2.42 -1.85
N TYR A 184 -15.86 2.17 -3.10
CA TYR A 184 -16.09 0.83 -3.66
C TYR A 184 -14.81 0.11 -4.13
N THR A 185 -13.92 0.75 -4.90
CA THR A 185 -12.76 0.08 -5.51
C THR A 185 -11.56 -0.08 -4.59
N SER A 186 -11.65 0.46 -3.37
CA SER A 186 -10.51 0.85 -2.54
C SER A 186 -9.72 2.03 -3.12
N VAL A 187 -9.16 2.83 -2.21
CA VAL A 187 -8.49 4.11 -2.45
C VAL A 187 -7.43 4.00 -3.57
N CYS A 188 -7.61 4.76 -4.66
CA CYS A 188 -6.69 4.81 -5.81
C CYS A 188 -6.49 6.27 -6.30
N PRO A 189 -5.44 6.58 -7.09
CA PRO A 189 -5.18 7.94 -7.57
C PRO A 189 -6.35 8.51 -8.40
N ILE A 190 -6.80 9.71 -8.02
CA ILE A 190 -7.85 10.47 -8.72
C ILE A 190 -7.21 11.68 -9.43
N PHE A 191 -7.48 11.82 -10.72
CA PHE A 191 -7.12 13.00 -11.51
C PHE A 191 -8.37 13.81 -11.85
N PHE A 192 -8.33 15.12 -11.61
CA PHE A 192 -9.44 16.05 -11.87
C PHE A 192 -9.22 16.81 -13.17
N ARG A 193 -10.22 16.84 -14.06
CA ARG A 193 -10.22 17.69 -15.26
C ARG A 193 -11.49 18.50 -15.39
N VAL A 194 -11.41 19.75 -14.94
CA VAL A 194 -12.50 20.73 -15.01
C VAL A 194 -12.63 21.38 -16.40
N ASN A 195 -11.52 21.58 -17.14
CA ASN A 195 -11.51 22.42 -18.37
C ASN A 195 -10.53 21.97 -19.49
N GLY A 196 -10.09 20.70 -19.57
CA GLY A 196 -9.00 20.31 -20.49
C GLY A 196 -9.20 18.99 -21.27
N ASN A 197 -9.11 19.03 -22.60
CA ASN A 197 -9.57 17.99 -23.54
C ASN A 197 -8.78 16.66 -23.66
N GLN A 198 -7.73 16.37 -22.87
CA GLN A 198 -6.67 15.40 -23.27
C GLN A 198 -6.39 14.20 -22.34
N ALA A 199 -6.81 14.24 -21.07
CA ALA A 199 -6.25 13.44 -19.96
C ALA A 199 -4.75 13.74 -19.64
N PRO A 200 -4.27 13.56 -18.38
CA PRO A 200 -2.84 13.58 -18.04
C PRO A 200 -2.10 12.37 -18.62
N GLU A 201 -0.80 12.47 -18.91
CA GLU A 201 -0.04 11.35 -19.51
C GLU A 201 0.10 10.15 -18.55
N GLU A 202 0.11 10.42 -17.25
CA GLU A 202 0.23 9.45 -16.18
C GLU A 202 -0.91 8.42 -16.19
N VAL A 203 -2.11 8.82 -16.61
CA VAL A 203 -3.28 7.91 -16.63
C VAL A 203 -3.17 6.83 -17.72
N PHE A 204 -2.28 7.04 -18.71
CA PHE A 204 -1.97 6.05 -19.75
C PHE A 204 -0.91 5.02 -19.32
N LYS A 205 -0.28 5.20 -18.16
CA LYS A 205 0.69 4.27 -17.57
C LYS A 205 0.04 3.24 -16.63
N ALA A 206 -1.26 3.35 -16.37
CA ALA A 206 -1.99 2.47 -15.46
C ALA A 206 -2.35 1.12 -16.12
N ASN A 207 -2.61 0.08 -15.31
CA ASN A 207 -3.17 -1.17 -15.83
C ASN A 207 -4.67 -1.06 -16.16
N GLU A 208 -5.41 -0.23 -15.44
CA GLU A 208 -6.83 0.05 -15.63
C GLU A 208 -7.11 1.56 -15.49
N LEU A 209 -7.79 2.14 -16.48
CA LEU A 209 -8.22 3.54 -16.46
C LEU A 209 -9.74 3.61 -16.33
N VAL A 210 -10.22 4.13 -15.22
CA VAL A 210 -11.64 4.42 -15.01
C VAL A 210 -11.91 5.89 -15.33
N ILE A 211 -12.88 6.16 -16.19
CA ILE A 211 -13.24 7.50 -16.64
C ILE A 211 -14.68 7.77 -16.19
N ILE A 212 -14.89 8.81 -15.39
CA ILE A 212 -16.22 9.22 -14.91
C ILE A 212 -16.55 10.60 -15.49
N GLY A 213 -17.71 10.69 -16.15
CA GLY A 213 -18.24 11.89 -16.76
C GLY A 213 -17.53 12.34 -18.05
N GLY A 214 -18.08 13.39 -18.66
CA GLY A 214 -17.58 14.04 -19.89
C GLY A 214 -17.28 13.08 -21.05
N ALA A 215 -16.14 13.27 -21.71
CA ALA A 215 -15.74 12.56 -22.92
C ALA A 215 -14.87 11.32 -22.63
N ASP A 216 -14.90 10.34 -23.55
CA ASP A 216 -14.04 9.15 -23.50
C ASP A 216 -12.58 9.47 -23.83
N VAL A 217 -11.66 8.63 -23.37
CA VAL A 217 -10.22 8.71 -23.61
C VAL A 217 -9.78 7.44 -24.34
N PRO A 218 -9.93 7.37 -25.68
CA PRO A 218 -9.99 6.11 -26.41
C PRO A 218 -8.67 5.32 -26.45
N ASN A 219 -7.53 5.95 -26.16
CA ASN A 219 -6.19 5.38 -26.37
C ASN A 219 -5.70 4.46 -25.24
N HIS A 220 -6.47 4.28 -24.16
CA HIS A 220 -6.13 3.32 -23.10
C HIS A 220 -6.81 1.96 -23.34
N PRO A 221 -6.06 0.83 -23.40
CA PRO A 221 -6.58 -0.48 -23.81
C PRO A 221 -7.58 -1.06 -22.80
N ASN A 222 -7.28 -0.96 -21.51
CA ASN A 222 -8.12 -1.46 -20.41
C ASN A 222 -8.89 -0.31 -19.75
N ARG A 223 -9.70 0.43 -20.53
CA ARG A 223 -10.47 1.55 -19.98
C ARG A 223 -11.92 1.17 -19.67
N LYS A 224 -12.46 1.72 -18.59
CA LYS A 224 -13.87 1.66 -18.19
C LYS A 224 -14.45 3.07 -18.26
N TYR A 225 -15.45 3.29 -19.11
CA TYR A 225 -16.00 4.62 -19.38
C TYR A 225 -17.45 4.74 -18.90
N PHE A 226 -17.64 5.55 -17.85
CA PHE A 226 -18.93 5.81 -17.22
C PHE A 226 -19.33 7.27 -17.44
N SER A 227 -20.03 7.54 -18.55
CA SER A 227 -20.58 8.86 -18.87
C SER A 227 -21.94 8.73 -19.55
N GLY A 228 -22.93 9.49 -19.09
CA GLY A 228 -24.30 9.52 -19.63
C GLY A 228 -24.65 10.86 -20.28
N ALA A 229 -25.79 10.92 -20.96
CA ALA A 229 -26.31 12.17 -21.54
C ALA A 229 -26.77 13.21 -20.49
N SER A 230 -26.72 12.85 -19.21
CA SER A 230 -27.00 13.71 -18.06
C SER A 230 -26.27 13.15 -16.83
N TRP A 231 -26.18 13.95 -15.76
CA TRP A 231 -25.65 13.50 -14.46
C TRP A 231 -26.29 12.18 -13.99
N PHE A 232 -27.63 12.08 -14.01
CA PHE A 232 -28.33 10.84 -13.66
C PHE A 232 -27.98 9.65 -14.56
N GLY A 233 -27.68 9.90 -15.85
CA GLY A 233 -27.19 8.86 -16.77
C GLY A 233 -25.77 8.39 -16.42
N THR A 234 -24.92 9.28 -15.93
CA THR A 234 -23.59 8.93 -15.39
C THR A 234 -23.73 8.14 -14.09
N VAL A 235 -24.57 8.60 -13.15
CA VAL A 235 -24.91 7.90 -11.90
C VAL A 235 -25.38 6.47 -12.18
N ALA A 236 -26.31 6.28 -13.12
CA ALA A 236 -26.84 4.94 -13.45
C ALA A 236 -25.76 3.98 -13.98
N LYS A 237 -24.82 4.48 -14.78
CA LYS A 237 -23.69 3.68 -15.30
C LYS A 237 -22.68 3.32 -14.23
N VAL A 238 -22.35 4.24 -13.32
CA VAL A 238 -21.51 3.97 -12.15
C VAL A 238 -22.21 2.95 -11.24
N GLY A 239 -23.49 3.18 -10.93
CA GLY A 239 -24.36 2.32 -10.13
C GLY A 239 -24.42 0.87 -10.62
N GLN A 240 -24.55 0.67 -11.93
CA GLN A 240 -24.54 -0.67 -12.55
C GLN A 240 -23.22 -1.41 -12.39
N ASN A 241 -22.08 -0.71 -12.25
CA ASN A 241 -20.77 -1.34 -12.07
C ASN A 241 -20.46 -1.60 -10.59
N ILE A 242 -20.92 -0.75 -9.66
CA ILE A 242 -20.71 -0.93 -8.21
C ILE A 242 -21.72 -1.90 -7.58
N GLY A 243 -22.93 -2.01 -8.14
CA GLY A 243 -24.02 -2.85 -7.62
C GLY A 243 -24.07 -4.29 -8.14
N GLN A 244 -22.95 -4.85 -8.63
CA GLN A 244 -22.86 -6.22 -9.16
C GLN A 244 -22.14 -7.22 -8.22
N ASN A 245 -21.92 -6.84 -6.95
CA ASN A 245 -21.43 -7.72 -5.88
C ASN A 245 -22.56 -8.06 -4.90
#